data_AF-A0AAV4FW03-F1
#
_entry.id   AF-A0AAV4FW03-F1
#
_cell.length_a   1.000
_cell.length_b   1.000
_cell.length_c   1.000
_cell.angle_alpha   90.00
_cell.angle_beta   90.00
_cell.angle_gamma   90.00
#
_symmetry.space_group_name_H-M   'P 1'
#
loop_
_entity.id
_entity.type
_entity.pdbx_description
1 polymer ?
#
loop_
_entity_poly.entity_id
_entity_poly.type
_entity_poly.pdbx_seq_one_letter_code
_entity_poly.pdbx_strand_id
1 'polypeptide(L)'
;MWATDLHFLLFQNATCCAGYFGPSCQECPGGAEVPCSGRGLCFDTYYGNGTCQCSPGFMGPDCSQCQDPSMALPACNTTHPTCETETSGCHENAVCKVNLPHAAQCTCMAGYHGNGTWCTMNVDPCHREDYGGCDGARASCQYTPPRVTDLQDSLPVCSCLIGYEGNGTLCTENLLDLVSRLPQLNYFQTKLDLAEAANTTDLMESLGQNTTLFAPISKNYASLDFSNLVVTGDKLRLPDTNPSETPTAGDARESIESPQKLPIKIVTALGGQQINITVDDNGQLYANDVPIVVKNIATMNGLLHITESPISSFSVHEAKPSQIRGKSDSTIIALCVIAVILIIIIVIVVAVLFVRSKKNGGFKIFNRSRSTEGSDTSVSFARLNALEDDENSSYKGSDSAKYDNPIFNDPDNTM
;
A
#
# COMPACT_ATOMS: atom_id res chain seq x y z
N MET A 1 10.64 5.49 10.11
CA MET A 1 11.55 4.32 10.13
C MET A 1 10.86 3.15 10.85
N TRP A 2 9.62 2.80 10.48
CA TRP A 2 8.78 1.86 11.26
C TRP A 2 7.89 0.93 10.41
N ALA A 3 7.96 1.04 9.07
CA ALA A 3 7.12 0.28 8.15
C ALA A 3 7.79 -1.02 7.66
N THR A 4 9.12 -1.03 7.59
CA THR A 4 9.94 -2.19 7.17
C THR A 4 9.86 -3.32 8.19
N ASP A 5 9.83 -3.01 9.49
CA ASP A 5 9.76 -4.02 10.56
C ASP A 5 8.47 -4.84 10.55
N LEU A 6 7.34 -4.25 10.11
CA LEU A 6 6.04 -4.91 10.21
C LEU A 6 5.80 -5.97 9.12
N HIS A 7 6.43 -5.82 7.94
CA HIS A 7 6.51 -6.92 6.97
C HIS A 7 7.48 -8.01 7.45
N PHE A 8 8.63 -7.60 8.03
CA PHE A 8 9.63 -8.52 8.58
C PHE A 8 9.05 -9.46 9.66
N LEU A 9 8.24 -8.92 10.58
CA LEU A 9 7.61 -9.68 11.67
C LEU A 9 6.54 -10.70 11.24
N LEU A 10 6.15 -10.72 9.96
CA LEU A 10 5.20 -11.71 9.41
C LEU A 10 5.84 -12.66 8.40
N PHE A 11 6.96 -12.29 7.77
CA PHE A 11 7.49 -12.98 6.59
C PHE A 11 9.03 -13.07 6.54
N GLN A 12 9.68 -13.65 7.54
CA GLN A 12 10.94 -14.39 7.32
C GLN A 12 11.33 -15.32 8.47
N ASN A 13 11.71 -16.55 8.13
CA ASN A 13 12.75 -17.26 8.88
C ASN A 13 14.07 -16.52 8.55
N ALA A 14 14.54 -15.69 9.48
CA ALA A 14 15.78 -14.93 9.30
C ALA A 14 16.94 -15.89 9.03
N THR A 15 17.44 -15.86 7.79
CA THR A 15 18.45 -16.77 7.25
C THR A 15 19.41 -15.94 6.41
N CYS A 16 20.70 -16.15 6.61
CA CYS A 16 21.73 -15.46 5.84
C CYS A 16 21.94 -16.15 4.49
N CYS A 17 22.48 -15.42 3.52
CA CYS A 17 23.03 -16.05 2.32
C CYS A 17 24.27 -16.88 2.70
N ALA A 18 24.55 -17.95 1.93
CA ALA A 18 25.75 -18.76 2.12
C ALA A 18 27.02 -17.87 2.12
N GLY A 19 27.97 -18.18 2.99
CA GLY A 19 29.15 -17.36 3.25
C GLY A 19 28.94 -16.15 4.18
N TYR A 20 27.76 -16.01 4.81
CA TYR A 20 27.46 -14.95 5.79
C TYR A 20 26.84 -15.50 7.09
N PHE A 21 27.31 -15.06 8.26
CA PHE A 21 26.95 -15.65 9.55
C PHE A 21 26.26 -14.69 10.54
N GLY A 22 25.52 -15.27 11.49
CA GLY A 22 25.01 -14.59 12.68
C GLY A 22 23.80 -13.67 12.43
N PRO A 23 23.25 -13.03 13.49
CA PRO A 23 22.06 -12.20 13.42
C PRO A 23 22.25 -10.84 12.71
N SER A 24 23.39 -10.64 12.06
CA SER A 24 23.69 -9.47 11.22
C SER A 24 24.31 -9.85 9.88
N CYS A 25 24.31 -11.15 9.53
CA CYS A 25 24.86 -11.73 8.30
C CYS A 25 26.21 -11.12 7.90
N GLN A 26 27.21 -11.28 8.77
CA GLN A 26 28.58 -10.81 8.55
C GLN A 26 29.31 -11.80 7.62
N GLU A 27 30.17 -11.31 6.73
CA GLU A 27 30.90 -12.18 5.80
C GLU A 27 31.87 -13.14 6.52
N CYS A 28 31.97 -14.38 6.04
CA CYS A 28 32.93 -15.35 6.54
C CYS A 28 34.39 -14.93 6.29
N PRO A 29 35.34 -15.32 7.16
CA PRO A 29 36.77 -15.16 6.90
C PRO A 29 37.16 -15.77 5.55
N GLY A 30 37.95 -15.06 4.75
CA GLY A 30 38.25 -15.41 3.36
C GLY A 30 37.25 -14.87 2.32
N GLY A 31 36.13 -14.30 2.76
CA GLY A 31 35.08 -13.69 1.91
C GLY A 31 33.94 -14.66 1.58
N ALA A 32 32.74 -14.12 1.34
CA ALA A 32 31.54 -14.93 1.14
C ALA A 32 31.53 -15.77 -0.15
N GLU A 33 32.20 -15.33 -1.23
CA GLU A 33 32.32 -16.12 -2.47
C GLU A 33 33.19 -17.37 -2.30
N VAL A 34 34.20 -17.31 -1.43
CA VAL A 34 35.18 -18.40 -1.22
C VAL A 34 35.49 -18.55 0.28
N PRO A 35 34.51 -18.95 1.12
CA PRO A 35 34.68 -18.99 2.57
C PRO A 35 35.87 -19.83 3.01
N CYS A 36 36.53 -19.39 4.07
CA CYS A 36 37.73 -20.03 4.64
C CYS A 36 38.82 -20.28 3.58
N SER A 37 39.01 -19.32 2.66
CA SER A 37 39.94 -19.38 1.53
C SER A 37 39.76 -20.61 0.61
N GLY A 38 38.59 -21.26 0.64
CA GLY A 38 38.32 -22.53 -0.04
C GLY A 38 39.08 -23.72 0.57
N ARG A 39 39.54 -23.59 1.82
CA ARG A 39 40.41 -24.53 2.56
C ARG A 39 39.82 -24.90 3.94
N GLY A 40 38.53 -24.69 4.12
CA GLY A 40 37.77 -25.02 5.32
C GLY A 40 36.27 -24.80 5.12
N LEU A 41 35.49 -25.07 6.17
CA LEU A 41 34.06 -24.76 6.25
C LEU A 41 33.85 -23.59 7.22
N CYS A 42 33.02 -22.62 6.88
CA CYS A 42 32.60 -21.56 7.79
C CYS A 42 31.33 -21.99 8.54
N PHE A 43 31.15 -21.57 9.79
CA PHE A 43 29.85 -21.66 10.46
C PHE A 43 28.98 -20.46 10.08
N ASP A 44 28.36 -20.54 8.90
CA ASP A 44 27.66 -19.49 8.16
C ASP A 44 26.12 -19.54 8.23
N THR A 45 25.58 -20.04 9.34
CA THR A 45 24.13 -19.97 9.61
C THR A 45 23.77 -18.68 10.37
N TYR A 46 22.48 -18.36 10.47
CA TYR A 46 21.97 -17.25 11.28
C TYR A 46 22.33 -17.35 12.79
N TYR A 47 22.54 -18.58 13.29
CA TYR A 47 23.06 -18.84 14.65
C TYR A 47 24.57 -19.15 14.66
N GLY A 48 25.22 -19.09 13.50
CA GLY A 48 26.64 -19.31 13.30
C GLY A 48 27.49 -18.15 13.83
N ASN A 49 28.78 -18.42 14.03
CA ASN A 49 29.74 -17.48 14.60
C ASN A 49 30.90 -17.13 13.66
N GLY A 50 30.84 -17.54 12.39
CA GLY A 50 31.85 -17.22 11.38
C GLY A 50 33.19 -17.91 11.56
N THR A 51 33.33 -18.83 12.53
CA THR A 51 34.60 -19.54 12.73
C THR A 51 34.83 -20.52 11.59
N CYS A 52 36.06 -20.55 11.06
CA CYS A 52 36.48 -21.52 10.05
C CYS A 52 36.99 -22.82 10.67
N GLN A 53 36.45 -23.96 10.25
CA GLN A 53 36.99 -25.29 10.47
C GLN A 53 37.85 -25.70 9.26
N CYS A 54 39.18 -25.64 9.42
CA CYS A 54 40.11 -25.88 8.31
C CYS A 54 40.24 -27.34 7.91
N SER A 55 40.44 -27.57 6.61
CA SER A 55 40.80 -28.88 6.05
C SER A 55 42.22 -29.30 6.48
N PRO A 56 42.55 -30.60 6.51
CA PRO A 56 43.85 -31.08 6.99
C PRO A 56 45.04 -30.48 6.23
N GLY A 57 46.08 -30.10 6.98
CA GLY A 57 47.26 -29.40 6.44
C GLY A 57 47.10 -27.87 6.38
N PHE A 58 45.94 -27.32 6.72
CA PHE A 58 45.69 -25.86 6.76
C PHE A 58 45.42 -25.36 8.18
N MET A 59 45.79 -24.11 8.45
CA MET A 59 45.50 -23.39 9.69
C MET A 59 45.25 -21.89 9.43
N GLY A 60 44.90 -21.16 10.50
CA GLY A 60 44.57 -19.73 10.46
C GLY A 60 43.05 -19.48 10.57
N PRO A 61 42.64 -18.23 10.87
CA PRO A 61 41.22 -17.89 11.06
C PRO A 61 40.39 -17.98 9.78
N ASP A 62 41.06 -18.00 8.63
CA ASP A 62 40.56 -18.06 7.25
C ASP A 62 41.15 -19.26 6.47
N CYS A 63 41.82 -20.18 7.17
CA CYS A 63 42.52 -21.34 6.60
C CYS A 63 43.56 -21.02 5.50
N SER A 64 44.10 -19.80 5.49
CA SER A 64 45.08 -19.33 4.49
C SER A 64 46.49 -19.88 4.64
N GLN A 65 46.84 -20.57 5.74
CA GLN A 65 48.22 -20.92 6.09
C GLN A 65 48.44 -22.44 6.10
N CYS A 66 49.66 -22.90 5.79
CA CYS A 66 50.03 -24.30 5.98
C CYS A 66 50.18 -24.62 7.47
N GLN A 67 49.72 -25.80 7.90
CA GLN A 67 49.91 -26.30 9.26
C GLN A 67 51.37 -26.70 9.53
N ASP A 68 52.08 -27.19 8.50
CA ASP A 68 53.52 -27.40 8.52
C ASP A 68 54.23 -26.16 7.95
N PRO A 69 55.07 -25.45 8.74
CA PRO A 69 55.76 -24.23 8.29
C PRO A 69 56.93 -24.50 7.31
N SER A 70 57.24 -25.77 7.00
CA SER A 70 58.17 -26.14 5.93
C SER A 70 57.49 -26.31 4.56
N MET A 71 56.15 -26.31 4.52
CA MET A 71 55.36 -26.41 3.29
C MET A 71 54.87 -25.03 2.81
N ALA A 72 54.44 -24.96 1.54
CA ALA A 72 53.96 -23.73 0.92
C ALA A 72 52.68 -23.96 0.11
N LEU A 73 51.86 -22.91 0.01
CA LEU A 73 50.67 -22.89 -0.85
C LEU A 73 51.06 -23.12 -2.32
N PRO A 74 50.22 -23.81 -3.12
CA PRO A 74 48.91 -24.35 -2.75
C PRO A 74 48.96 -25.70 -1.99
N ALA A 75 50.14 -26.34 -1.91
CA ALA A 75 50.32 -27.74 -1.52
C ALA A 75 50.83 -27.91 -0.08
N CYS A 76 50.03 -27.52 0.91
CA CYS A 76 50.30 -27.78 2.33
C CYS A 76 50.11 -29.26 2.76
N ASN A 77 49.96 -30.17 1.80
CA ASN A 77 49.90 -31.61 2.00
C ASN A 77 50.35 -32.30 0.69
N THR A 78 51.40 -33.11 0.75
CA THR A 78 51.92 -33.88 -0.40
C THR A 78 52.01 -35.38 -0.13
N THR A 79 51.16 -35.93 0.75
CA THR A 79 50.61 -37.26 0.45
C THR A 79 49.44 -37.08 -0.49
N HIS A 80 49.36 -37.87 -1.56
CA HIS A 80 48.08 -38.04 -2.25
C HIS A 80 47.10 -38.60 -1.21
N PRO A 81 45.96 -37.97 -0.92
CA PRO A 81 44.97 -38.53 -0.01
C PRO A 81 44.36 -39.77 -0.68
N THR A 82 44.88 -40.95 -0.36
CA THR A 82 44.23 -42.22 -0.65
C THR A 82 43.25 -42.54 0.47
N CYS A 83 42.23 -43.32 0.15
CA CYS A 83 41.23 -43.77 1.14
C CYS A 83 41.74 -44.89 2.05
N GLU A 84 43.07 -44.97 2.25
CA GLU A 84 43.80 -46.05 2.93
C GLU A 84 44.48 -45.57 4.22
N THR A 85 44.44 -44.27 4.52
CA THR A 85 45.04 -43.66 5.70
C THR A 85 44.03 -42.84 6.51
N GLU A 86 44.19 -42.86 7.83
CA GLU A 86 43.47 -42.02 8.82
C GLU A 86 43.47 -40.52 8.45
N THR A 87 44.46 -40.07 7.67
CA THR A 87 44.66 -38.69 7.21
C THR A 87 43.91 -38.32 5.92
N SER A 88 42.96 -39.14 5.46
CA SER A 88 42.18 -38.89 4.22
C SER A 88 41.36 -37.57 4.23
N GLY A 89 41.06 -37.02 5.40
CA GLY A 89 40.40 -35.72 5.57
C GLY A 89 38.89 -35.70 5.37
N CYS A 90 38.27 -36.87 5.15
CA CYS A 90 36.82 -37.01 5.18
C CYS A 90 36.29 -37.05 6.63
N HIS A 91 35.02 -36.70 6.80
CA HIS A 91 34.33 -36.85 8.09
C HIS A 91 34.20 -38.33 8.47
N GLU A 92 34.09 -38.64 9.77
CA GLU A 92 33.76 -40.01 10.23
C GLU A 92 32.47 -40.55 9.58
N ASN A 93 31.51 -39.67 9.30
CA ASN A 93 30.24 -39.98 8.64
C ASN A 93 30.30 -39.78 7.12
N ALA A 94 31.45 -40.05 6.48
CA ALA A 94 31.65 -39.92 5.03
C ALA A 94 32.41 -41.09 4.39
N VAL A 95 32.08 -41.36 3.13
CA VAL A 95 32.79 -42.30 2.26
C VAL A 95 33.83 -41.53 1.44
N CYS A 96 35.08 -41.96 1.51
CA CYS A 96 36.16 -41.51 0.63
C CYS A 96 36.14 -42.28 -0.71
N LYS A 97 36.36 -41.58 -1.83
CA LYS A 97 36.61 -42.18 -3.16
C LYS A 97 37.76 -41.46 -3.85
N VAL A 98 38.68 -42.19 -4.50
CA VAL A 98 39.80 -41.59 -5.24
C VAL A 98 39.40 -41.37 -6.71
N ASN A 99 39.42 -40.12 -7.17
CA ASN A 99 39.26 -39.79 -8.59
C ASN A 99 40.63 -39.43 -9.18
N LEU A 100 41.18 -40.29 -10.03
CA LEU A 100 42.41 -39.97 -10.77
C LEU A 100 42.12 -38.88 -11.82
N PRO A 101 42.96 -37.83 -11.96
CA PRO A 101 44.33 -37.73 -11.41
C PRO A 101 44.47 -37.02 -10.05
N HIS A 102 43.42 -36.44 -9.47
CA HIS A 102 43.55 -35.50 -8.36
C HIS A 102 42.50 -35.70 -7.24
N ALA A 103 43.04 -35.87 -6.02
CA ALA A 103 42.36 -35.85 -4.71
C ALA A 103 41.36 -36.99 -4.38
N ALA A 104 41.17 -37.16 -3.08
CA ALA A 104 40.04 -37.89 -2.51
C ALA A 104 38.80 -37.01 -2.60
N GLN A 105 37.72 -37.56 -3.16
CA GLN A 105 36.39 -37.02 -3.04
C GLN A 105 35.71 -37.67 -1.83
N CYS A 106 35.44 -36.86 -0.81
CA CYS A 106 34.60 -37.25 0.32
C CYS A 106 33.11 -37.11 -0.05
N THR A 107 32.24 -37.92 0.53
CA THR A 107 30.78 -37.84 0.33
C THR A 107 30.09 -38.37 1.58
N CYS A 108 29.18 -37.62 2.22
CA CYS A 108 28.56 -38.08 3.47
C CYS A 108 27.78 -39.40 3.28
N MET A 109 27.71 -40.19 4.34
CA MET A 109 26.91 -41.42 4.38
C MET A 109 25.41 -41.10 4.38
N ALA A 110 24.59 -42.09 4.02
CA ALA A 110 23.13 -41.95 4.02
C ALA A 110 22.63 -41.57 5.43
N GLY A 111 21.79 -40.53 5.51
CA GLY A 111 21.34 -39.94 6.78
C GLY A 111 22.14 -38.71 7.23
N TYR A 112 23.18 -38.30 6.48
CA TYR A 112 23.99 -37.12 6.75
C TYR A 112 24.09 -36.19 5.52
N HIS A 113 24.32 -34.90 5.76
CA HIS A 113 24.57 -33.88 4.73
C HIS A 113 25.76 -32.99 5.10
N GLY A 114 26.29 -32.28 4.11
CA GLY A 114 27.53 -31.52 4.20
C GLY A 114 28.51 -31.87 3.08
N ASN A 115 29.69 -31.25 3.09
CA ASN A 115 30.67 -31.31 2.00
C ASN A 115 31.55 -32.58 1.98
N GLY A 116 31.26 -33.59 2.82
CA GLY A 116 32.05 -34.81 2.94
C GLY A 116 33.26 -34.72 3.87
N THR A 117 33.86 -33.54 4.04
CA THR A 117 34.88 -33.29 5.10
C THR A 117 34.23 -32.93 6.44
N TRP A 118 33.04 -32.36 6.39
CA TRP A 118 32.10 -32.19 7.48
C TRP A 118 30.75 -32.79 7.08
N CYS A 119 30.15 -33.58 7.97
CA CYS A 119 28.88 -34.28 7.71
C CYS A 119 28.03 -34.32 8.99
N THR A 120 27.00 -33.47 9.05
CA THR A 120 26.03 -33.46 10.16
C THR A 120 24.84 -34.38 9.86
N MET A 121 24.17 -34.86 10.91
CA MET A 121 23.01 -35.74 10.76
C MET A 121 21.82 -34.96 10.18
N ASN A 122 21.02 -35.61 9.35
CA ASN A 122 19.78 -35.06 8.78
C ASN A 122 18.69 -34.98 9.87
N VAL A 123 18.80 -34.01 10.78
CA VAL A 123 17.77 -33.69 11.76
C VAL A 123 16.59 -33.05 11.04
N ASP A 124 15.53 -33.82 10.86
CA ASP A 124 14.28 -33.35 10.28
C ASP A 124 13.68 -32.20 11.13
N PRO A 125 13.56 -30.98 10.57
CA PRO A 125 12.94 -29.84 11.23
C PRO A 125 11.50 -30.12 11.70
N CYS A 126 10.74 -30.94 10.98
CA CYS A 126 9.36 -31.28 11.30
C CYS A 126 9.21 -32.09 12.60
N HIS A 127 10.33 -32.59 13.17
CA HIS A 127 10.37 -33.31 14.44
C HIS A 127 11.02 -32.50 15.59
N ARG A 128 11.30 -31.19 15.37
CA ARG A 128 11.75 -30.25 16.42
C ARG A 128 10.57 -29.59 17.15
N GLU A 129 10.82 -28.99 18.31
CA GLU A 129 9.81 -28.30 19.12
C GLU A 129 9.13 -27.13 18.40
N ASP A 130 9.81 -26.50 17.43
CA ASP A 130 9.29 -25.44 16.56
C ASP A 130 8.53 -25.97 15.33
N TYR A 131 8.39 -27.29 15.17
CA TYR A 131 7.77 -27.96 14.01
C TYR A 131 8.29 -27.43 12.65
N GLY A 132 9.58 -27.11 12.59
CA GLY A 132 10.26 -26.54 11.43
C GLY A 132 9.89 -25.09 11.11
N GLY A 133 9.16 -24.39 11.99
CA GLY A 133 8.56 -23.08 11.74
C GLY A 133 7.19 -23.15 11.06
N CYS A 134 6.64 -24.35 10.84
CA CYS A 134 5.29 -24.53 10.33
C CYS A 134 4.23 -24.39 11.44
N ASP A 135 2.98 -24.10 11.09
CA ASP A 135 1.88 -24.00 12.06
C ASP A 135 1.53 -25.38 12.65
N GLY A 136 2.19 -25.76 13.76
CA GLY A 136 2.17 -27.13 14.30
C GLY A 136 0.81 -27.69 14.72
N ALA A 137 -0.24 -26.88 14.76
CA ALA A 137 -1.61 -27.33 14.98
C ALA A 137 -2.46 -27.41 13.69
N ARG A 138 -2.01 -26.78 12.59
CA ARG A 138 -2.85 -26.43 11.43
C ARG A 138 -2.16 -26.53 10.06
N ALA A 139 -0.91 -26.95 10.02
CA ALA A 139 -0.13 -27.23 8.82
C ALA A 139 0.48 -28.64 8.86
N SER A 140 0.71 -29.20 7.68
CA SER A 140 1.67 -30.29 7.48
C SER A 140 3.04 -29.68 7.23
N CYS A 141 4.05 -30.16 7.94
CA CYS A 141 5.47 -29.94 7.62
C CYS A 141 5.98 -31.10 6.78
N GLN A 142 6.68 -30.81 5.67
CA GLN A 142 7.38 -31.79 4.85
C GLN A 142 8.83 -31.38 4.63
N TYR A 143 9.77 -32.20 5.10
CA TYR A 143 11.20 -31.99 4.89
C TYR A 143 11.77 -33.06 3.95
N THR A 144 12.43 -32.61 2.89
CA THR A 144 13.30 -33.48 2.08
C THR A 144 14.76 -33.08 2.38
N PRO A 145 15.55 -33.95 3.04
CA PRO A 145 16.94 -33.64 3.33
C PRO A 145 17.72 -33.33 2.04
N PRO A 146 18.64 -32.33 2.06
CA PRO A 146 19.45 -32.00 0.89
C PRO A 146 20.35 -33.19 0.53
N ARG A 147 20.71 -33.33 -0.76
CA ARG A 147 21.70 -34.33 -1.16
C ARG A 147 23.10 -33.83 -0.77
N VAL A 148 24.02 -34.78 -0.67
CA VAL A 148 25.47 -34.57 -0.44
C VAL A 148 26.21 -33.72 -1.49
N THR A 149 25.50 -33.16 -2.46
CA THR A 149 26.00 -32.27 -3.52
C THR A 149 25.41 -30.86 -3.44
N ASP A 150 24.42 -30.64 -2.59
CA ASP A 150 23.52 -29.50 -2.70
C ASP A 150 24.01 -28.38 -1.77
N LEU A 151 24.47 -27.28 -2.36
CA LEU A 151 25.05 -26.11 -1.66
C LEU A 151 24.00 -25.15 -1.05
N GLN A 152 22.76 -25.63 -0.87
CA GLN A 152 21.67 -24.89 -0.25
C GLN A 152 21.04 -25.74 0.86
N ASP A 153 20.72 -25.10 1.98
CA ASP A 153 19.87 -25.68 3.00
C ASP A 153 18.47 -25.93 2.43
N SER A 154 18.01 -27.19 2.43
CA SER A 154 16.58 -27.47 2.32
C SER A 154 15.87 -26.85 3.53
N LEU A 155 14.98 -25.89 3.30
CA LEU A 155 14.00 -25.51 4.32
C LEU A 155 12.81 -26.50 4.29
N PRO A 156 12.13 -26.73 5.43
CA PRO A 156 10.90 -27.51 5.44
C PRO A 156 9.80 -26.80 4.65
N VAL A 157 9.04 -27.56 3.86
CA VAL A 157 7.87 -27.07 3.14
C VAL A 157 6.66 -27.18 4.06
N CYS A 158 6.11 -26.04 4.46
CA CYS A 158 4.86 -25.96 5.21
C CYS A 158 3.66 -25.92 4.26
N SER A 159 2.54 -26.53 4.63
CA SER A 159 1.28 -26.43 3.87
C SER A 159 0.08 -26.56 4.80
N CYS A 160 -0.86 -25.61 4.72
CA CYS A 160 -2.04 -25.61 5.59
C CYS A 160 -2.91 -26.85 5.39
N LEU A 161 -3.49 -27.36 6.48
CA LEU A 161 -4.40 -28.50 6.46
C LEU A 161 -5.75 -28.11 5.87
N ILE A 162 -6.55 -29.12 5.49
CA ILE A 162 -7.89 -28.92 4.93
C ILE A 162 -8.76 -28.17 5.96
N GLY A 163 -9.33 -27.03 5.55
CA GLY A 163 -10.11 -26.13 6.41
C GLY A 163 -9.37 -24.86 6.84
N TYR A 164 -8.09 -24.71 6.48
CA TYR A 164 -7.27 -23.55 6.82
C TYR A 164 -6.70 -22.88 5.55
N GLU A 165 -6.68 -21.55 5.50
CA GLU A 165 -6.01 -20.75 4.47
C GLU A 165 -4.85 -19.95 5.10
N GLY A 166 -3.75 -19.76 4.35
CA GLY A 166 -2.52 -19.17 4.86
C GLY A 166 -1.27 -19.59 4.07
N ASN A 167 -0.09 -19.34 4.63
CA ASN A 167 1.22 -19.60 4.00
C ASN A 167 1.94 -20.86 4.52
N GLY A 168 1.32 -21.62 5.44
CA GLY A 168 1.93 -22.79 6.08
C GLY A 168 2.63 -22.50 7.42
N THR A 169 3.16 -21.29 7.64
CA THR A 169 3.70 -20.88 8.97
C THR A 169 2.64 -20.22 9.85
N LEU A 170 1.64 -19.59 9.22
CA LEU A 170 0.40 -19.11 9.82
C LEU A 170 -0.78 -19.65 8.97
N CYS A 171 -1.58 -20.54 9.55
CA CYS A 171 -2.74 -21.16 8.92
C CYS A 171 -4.01 -20.87 9.72
N THR A 172 -5.04 -20.34 9.05
CA THR A 172 -6.19 -19.74 9.74
C THR A 172 -7.53 -20.22 9.20
N GLU A 173 -8.47 -20.44 10.11
CA GLU A 173 -9.81 -20.99 9.82
C GLU A 173 -10.70 -19.92 9.18
N ASN A 174 -10.65 -18.72 9.74
CA ASN A 174 -11.52 -17.61 9.38
C ASN A 174 -10.86 -16.28 9.77
N LEU A 175 -11.52 -15.18 9.39
CA LEU A 175 -11.06 -13.81 9.60
C LEU A 175 -10.86 -13.43 11.08
N LEU A 176 -11.72 -13.91 11.98
CA LEU A 176 -11.64 -13.62 13.42
C LEU A 176 -10.49 -14.40 14.07
N ASP A 177 -10.35 -15.67 13.70
CA ASP A 177 -9.22 -16.52 14.08
C ASP A 177 -7.87 -15.89 13.67
N LEU A 178 -7.76 -15.40 12.42
CA LEU A 178 -6.58 -14.67 11.96
C LEU A 178 -6.30 -13.42 12.81
N VAL A 179 -7.29 -12.56 13.02
CA VAL A 179 -7.12 -11.33 13.82
C VAL A 179 -6.66 -11.66 15.25
N SER A 180 -7.21 -12.69 15.88
CA SER A 180 -6.85 -13.10 17.24
C SER A 180 -5.40 -13.61 17.37
N ARG A 181 -4.85 -14.17 16.28
CA ARG A 181 -3.49 -14.73 16.23
C ARG A 181 -2.41 -13.73 15.81
N LEU A 182 -2.77 -12.51 15.41
CA LEU A 182 -1.81 -11.47 15.00
C LEU A 182 -1.50 -10.51 16.16
N PRO A 183 -0.29 -10.56 16.78
CA PRO A 183 0.01 -9.79 18.01
C PRO A 183 -0.14 -8.28 17.85
N GLN A 184 0.12 -7.75 16.65
CA GLN A 184 -0.04 -6.33 16.30
C GLN A 184 -1.51 -5.88 16.26
N LEU A 185 -2.46 -6.81 16.18
CA LEU A 185 -3.91 -6.55 16.20
C LEU A 185 -4.56 -6.81 17.57
N ASN A 186 -3.80 -7.09 18.64
CA ASN A 186 -4.35 -7.35 19.98
C ASN A 186 -5.28 -6.21 20.49
N TYR A 187 -4.93 -4.94 20.23
CA TYR A 187 -5.83 -3.81 20.56
C TYR A 187 -7.08 -3.78 19.67
N PHE A 188 -6.96 -4.15 18.38
CA PHE A 188 -8.09 -4.27 17.47
C PHE A 188 -9.06 -5.35 17.96
N GLN A 189 -8.56 -6.55 18.27
CA GLN A 189 -9.32 -7.67 18.84
C GLN A 189 -10.08 -7.22 20.10
N THR A 190 -9.37 -6.62 21.07
CA THR A 190 -9.97 -6.10 22.34
C THR A 190 -11.13 -5.11 22.09
N LYS A 191 -11.13 -4.39 20.96
CA LYS A 191 -12.21 -3.48 20.56
C LYS A 191 -13.31 -4.14 19.75
N LEU A 192 -12.98 -5.18 18.98
CA LEU A 192 -13.95 -6.01 18.27
C LEU A 192 -14.79 -6.86 19.25
N ASP A 193 -14.15 -7.46 20.25
CA ASP A 193 -14.82 -8.19 21.36
C ASP A 193 -15.85 -7.30 22.07
N LEU A 194 -15.52 -6.02 22.24
CA LEU A 194 -16.40 -5.02 22.87
C LEU A 194 -17.56 -4.61 21.95
N ALA A 195 -17.40 -4.68 20.63
CA ALA A 195 -18.46 -4.45 19.65
C ALA A 195 -19.38 -5.66 19.50
N GLU A 196 -18.85 -6.88 19.60
CA GLU A 196 -19.62 -8.12 19.71
C GLU A 196 -20.47 -8.12 20.99
N ALA A 197 -19.87 -7.77 22.14
CA ALA A 197 -20.57 -7.64 23.42
C ALA A 197 -21.66 -6.53 23.42
N ALA A 198 -21.61 -5.58 22.48
CA ALA A 198 -22.67 -4.60 22.24
C ALA A 198 -23.83 -5.14 21.35
N ASN A 199 -23.78 -6.43 20.98
CA ASN A 199 -24.77 -7.15 20.17
C ASN A 199 -24.98 -6.56 18.75
N THR A 200 -23.87 -6.26 18.06
CA THR A 200 -23.87 -5.84 16.65
C THR A 200 -24.03 -7.05 15.71
N THR A 201 -25.25 -7.59 15.64
CA THR A 201 -25.61 -8.79 14.85
C THR A 201 -25.07 -8.75 13.42
N ASP A 202 -25.32 -7.65 12.72
CA ASP A 202 -25.08 -7.49 11.29
C ASP A 202 -23.57 -7.47 10.98
N LEU A 203 -22.76 -6.98 11.92
CA LEU A 203 -21.29 -6.97 11.86
C LEU A 203 -20.74 -8.39 12.03
N MET A 204 -21.22 -9.13 13.03
CA MET A 204 -20.76 -10.50 13.32
C MET A 204 -21.19 -11.49 12.25
N GLU A 205 -22.43 -11.37 11.74
CA GLU A 205 -22.88 -12.15 10.60
C GLU A 205 -22.02 -11.87 9.36
N SER A 206 -21.74 -10.59 9.07
CA SER A 206 -20.86 -10.21 7.95
C SER A 206 -19.45 -10.77 8.10
N LEU A 207 -18.83 -10.67 9.28
CA LEU A 207 -17.47 -11.21 9.54
C LEU A 207 -17.40 -12.74 9.47
N GLY A 208 -18.55 -13.44 9.57
CA GLY A 208 -18.68 -14.87 9.26
C GLY A 208 -18.76 -15.16 7.76
N GLN A 209 -19.31 -14.25 6.95
CA GLN A 209 -19.44 -14.36 5.49
C GLN A 209 -18.16 -13.94 4.74
N ASN A 210 -18.14 -14.19 3.42
CA ASN A 210 -17.05 -13.80 2.53
C ASN A 210 -16.85 -12.27 2.52
N THR A 211 -15.82 -11.79 3.20
CA THR A 211 -15.62 -10.35 3.47
C THR A 211 -14.17 -9.90 3.32
N THR A 212 -13.97 -8.58 3.19
CA THR A 212 -12.67 -7.94 3.40
C THR A 212 -12.72 -7.05 4.63
N LEU A 213 -11.73 -7.15 5.51
CA LEU A 213 -11.59 -6.31 6.70
C LEU A 213 -10.31 -5.48 6.63
N PHE A 214 -10.42 -4.21 7.02
CA PHE A 214 -9.29 -3.32 7.26
C PHE A 214 -9.03 -3.19 8.77
N ALA A 215 -8.00 -3.85 9.29
CA ALA A 215 -7.69 -3.86 10.72
C ALA A 215 -6.51 -2.92 11.07
N PRO A 216 -6.73 -1.82 11.80
CA PRO A 216 -5.67 -0.88 12.17
C PRO A 216 -4.76 -1.31 13.34
N ILE A 217 -3.45 -1.12 13.19
CA ILE A 217 -2.44 -1.42 14.24
C ILE A 217 -2.30 -0.34 15.32
N SER A 218 -2.85 0.86 15.10
CA SER A 218 -2.80 1.94 16.10
C SER A 218 -3.51 1.57 17.40
N LYS A 219 -3.44 2.44 18.40
CA LYS A 219 -4.23 2.34 19.66
C LYS A 219 -5.33 3.41 19.76
N ASN A 220 -5.56 4.20 18.70
CA ASN A 220 -6.50 5.32 18.72
C ASN A 220 -7.79 4.97 17.95
N TYR A 221 -8.83 4.58 18.69
CA TYR A 221 -10.14 4.15 18.15
C TYR A 221 -11.26 5.14 18.47
N ALA A 222 -10.92 6.41 18.69
CA ALA A 222 -11.93 7.44 18.96
C ALA A 222 -12.94 7.53 17.80
N SER A 223 -14.22 7.33 18.10
CA SER A 223 -15.34 7.34 17.12
C SER A 223 -15.24 6.34 15.96
N LEU A 224 -14.54 5.22 16.10
CA LEU A 224 -14.63 4.12 15.12
C LEU A 224 -16.01 3.43 15.20
N ASP A 225 -16.70 3.35 14.07
CA ASP A 225 -17.71 2.33 13.79
C ASP A 225 -17.08 1.20 12.95
N PHE A 226 -17.07 -0.02 13.48
CA PHE A 226 -16.49 -1.21 12.84
C PHE A 226 -17.16 -1.56 11.51
N SER A 227 -18.42 -1.19 11.31
CA SER A 227 -19.15 -1.38 10.05
C SER A 227 -18.45 -0.67 8.89
N ASN A 228 -17.67 0.38 9.16
CA ASN A 228 -16.91 1.11 8.14
C ASN A 228 -15.53 0.51 7.82
N LEU A 229 -15.14 -0.58 8.49
CA LEU A 229 -13.92 -1.35 8.20
C LEU A 229 -14.20 -2.66 7.44
N VAL A 230 -15.46 -3.12 7.40
CA VAL A 230 -15.88 -4.35 6.73
C VAL A 230 -16.46 -4.02 5.35
N VAL A 231 -15.95 -4.68 4.31
CA VAL A 231 -16.48 -4.64 2.94
C VAL A 231 -17.04 -6.02 2.60
N THR A 232 -18.33 -6.10 2.27
CA THR A 232 -19.03 -7.34 1.91
C THR A 232 -19.03 -7.58 0.40
N GLY A 233 -19.07 -8.86 -0.01
CA GLY A 233 -19.05 -9.28 -1.42
C GLY A 233 -17.73 -9.94 -1.82
N ASP A 234 -17.23 -9.64 -3.01
CA ASP A 234 -15.99 -10.23 -3.53
C ASP A 234 -14.76 -9.81 -2.68
N LYS A 235 -13.90 -10.78 -2.34
CA LYS A 235 -12.62 -10.54 -1.64
C LYS A 235 -11.84 -9.45 -2.39
N LEU A 236 -11.66 -8.28 -1.76
CA LEU A 236 -11.01 -7.11 -2.35
C LEU A 236 -9.48 -7.31 -2.34
N ARG A 237 -8.99 -8.19 -3.21
CA ARG A 237 -7.56 -8.31 -3.49
C ARG A 237 -7.03 -7.00 -4.05
N LEU A 238 -5.98 -6.51 -3.41
CA LEU A 238 -5.24 -5.31 -3.81
C LEU A 238 -4.11 -5.71 -4.74
N PRO A 239 -3.65 -4.82 -5.64
CA PRO A 239 -2.59 -5.16 -6.57
C PRO A 239 -1.27 -5.43 -5.82
N ASP A 240 -0.54 -6.45 -6.28
CA ASP A 240 0.81 -6.74 -5.83
C ASP A 240 1.79 -5.77 -6.51
N THR A 241 1.68 -4.50 -6.11
CA THR A 241 2.74 -3.50 -6.26
C THR A 241 4.01 -4.04 -5.61
N ASN A 242 5.02 -4.33 -6.43
CA ASN A 242 6.39 -4.36 -5.97
C ASN A 242 6.77 -2.93 -5.59
N PRO A 243 7.25 -2.64 -4.36
CA PRO A 243 8.11 -1.48 -4.19
C PRO A 243 9.32 -1.71 -5.10
N SER A 244 9.61 -0.76 -6.00
CA SER A 244 10.84 -0.87 -6.80
C SER A 244 12.06 -0.92 -5.88
N GLU A 245 13.08 -1.65 -6.33
CA GLU A 245 14.34 -1.80 -5.59
C GLU A 245 14.88 -0.43 -5.16
N THR A 246 15.46 -0.38 -3.96
CA THR A 246 15.86 0.83 -3.25
C THR A 246 16.41 1.92 -4.19
N PRO A 247 15.82 3.13 -4.22
CA PRO A 247 16.37 4.24 -4.99
C PRO A 247 17.84 4.45 -4.62
N THR A 248 18.72 4.21 -5.58
CA THR A 248 20.16 4.26 -5.35
C THR A 248 20.52 5.69 -4.93
N ALA A 249 21.27 5.85 -3.84
CA ALA A 249 21.49 7.16 -3.21
C ALA A 249 22.32 8.11 -4.10
N GLY A 250 21.65 8.83 -4.99
CA GLY A 250 22.21 9.81 -5.92
C GLY A 250 21.16 10.88 -6.28
N ASP A 251 21.61 12.13 -6.33
CA ASP A 251 20.87 13.31 -6.79
C ASP A 251 19.47 13.54 -6.17
N ALA A 252 19.48 13.85 -4.86
CA ALA A 252 18.37 14.54 -4.23
C ALA A 252 18.10 15.91 -4.91
N ARG A 253 16.95 16.03 -5.58
CA ARG A 253 16.38 17.32 -6.00
C ARG A 253 15.05 17.55 -5.31
N GLU A 254 14.89 18.73 -4.72
CA GLU A 254 13.66 19.15 -4.06
C GLU A 254 12.55 19.41 -5.08
N SER A 255 11.66 18.44 -5.29
CA SER A 255 10.33 18.68 -5.86
C SER A 255 9.31 18.71 -4.73
N ILE A 256 8.96 19.91 -4.26
CA ILE A 256 7.93 20.11 -3.22
C ILE A 256 6.55 20.02 -3.89
N GLU A 257 6.17 18.81 -4.27
CA GLU A 257 4.86 18.46 -4.79
C GLU A 257 4.37 17.23 -4.03
N SER A 258 3.08 17.19 -3.66
CA SER A 258 2.53 16.06 -2.91
C SER A 258 2.57 14.82 -3.81
N PRO A 259 3.02 13.63 -3.33
CA PRO A 259 3.07 12.42 -4.14
C PRO A 259 1.71 12.14 -4.78
N GLN A 260 1.71 11.81 -6.07
CA GLN A 260 0.51 11.90 -6.89
C GLN A 260 -0.34 10.63 -6.74
N LYS A 261 -1.05 10.54 -5.61
CA LYS A 261 -1.91 9.39 -5.28
C LYS A 261 -2.95 9.12 -6.38
N LEU A 262 -2.71 8.06 -7.15
CA LEU A 262 -3.56 7.60 -8.25
C LEU A 262 -4.71 6.74 -7.69
N PRO A 263 -5.99 7.01 -8.04
CA PRO A 263 -7.11 6.19 -7.61
C PRO A 263 -7.16 4.86 -8.37
N ILE A 264 -7.21 3.75 -7.62
CA ILE A 264 -7.36 2.39 -8.15
C ILE A 264 -8.82 1.97 -8.18
N LYS A 265 -9.51 2.08 -7.03
CA LYS A 265 -10.88 1.55 -6.85
C LYS A 265 -11.55 2.21 -5.65
N ILE A 266 -12.83 2.54 -5.80
CA ILE A 266 -13.69 2.92 -4.67
C ILE A 266 -14.58 1.72 -4.32
N VAL A 267 -14.72 1.42 -3.04
CA VAL A 267 -15.65 0.41 -2.50
C VAL A 267 -16.51 1.02 -1.40
N THR A 268 -17.62 0.35 -1.06
CA THR A 268 -18.51 0.75 0.03
C THR A 268 -18.39 -0.26 1.16
N ALA A 269 -18.18 0.20 2.39
CA ALA A 269 -18.20 -0.61 3.59
C ALA A 269 -19.64 -0.87 4.08
N LEU A 270 -19.81 -1.83 5.00
CA LEU A 270 -21.09 -2.24 5.57
C LEU A 270 -21.86 -1.07 6.21
N GLY A 271 -21.16 -0.14 6.87
CA GLY A 271 -21.72 1.09 7.44
C GLY A 271 -22.04 2.20 6.42
N GLY A 272 -21.91 1.91 5.12
CA GLY A 272 -22.16 2.85 4.02
C GLY A 272 -21.00 3.77 3.67
N GLN A 273 -19.89 3.74 4.43
CA GLN A 273 -18.71 4.56 4.14
C GLN A 273 -18.04 4.15 2.82
N GLN A 274 -17.73 5.13 1.97
CA GLN A 274 -16.84 4.92 0.82
C GLN A 274 -15.38 4.83 1.27
N ILE A 275 -14.68 3.79 0.80
CA ILE A 275 -13.24 3.61 0.93
C ILE A 275 -12.61 3.78 -0.45
N ASN A 276 -11.86 4.86 -0.64
CA ASN A 276 -11.08 5.13 -1.84
C ASN A 276 -9.69 4.50 -1.69
N ILE A 277 -9.40 3.50 -2.53
CA ILE A 277 -8.08 2.86 -2.63
C ILE A 277 -7.23 3.64 -3.63
N THR A 278 -6.08 4.13 -3.17
CA THR A 278 -5.10 4.87 -3.98
C THR A 278 -3.70 4.25 -3.87
N VAL A 279 -2.82 4.59 -4.81
CA VAL A 279 -1.40 4.22 -4.82
C VAL A 279 -0.53 5.44 -5.07
N ASP A 280 0.61 5.56 -4.39
CA ASP A 280 1.60 6.60 -4.66
C ASP A 280 2.66 6.17 -5.69
N ASP A 281 3.55 7.09 -6.03
CA ASP A 281 4.65 6.89 -6.98
C ASP A 281 5.67 5.81 -6.53
N ASN A 282 5.65 5.41 -5.26
CA ASN A 282 6.51 4.35 -4.70
C ASN A 282 5.83 2.97 -4.70
N GLY A 283 4.55 2.88 -5.08
CA GLY A 283 3.75 1.65 -5.01
C GLY A 283 3.11 1.38 -3.64
N GLN A 284 3.18 2.30 -2.69
CA GLN A 284 2.50 2.21 -1.40
C GLN A 284 1.00 2.44 -1.59
N LEU A 285 0.20 1.53 -1.04
CA LEU A 285 -1.26 1.58 -1.10
C LEU A 285 -1.87 2.32 0.09
N TYR A 286 -2.96 3.03 -0.15
CA TYR A 286 -3.70 3.78 0.87
C TYR A 286 -5.21 3.54 0.77
N ALA A 287 -5.91 3.59 1.90
CA ALA A 287 -7.37 3.54 2.00
C ALA A 287 -7.88 4.79 2.74
N ASN A 288 -8.62 5.67 2.06
CA ASN A 288 -8.93 7.04 2.54
C ASN A 288 -7.71 7.75 3.12
N ASP A 289 -6.63 7.82 2.33
CA ASP A 289 -5.33 8.39 2.68
C ASP A 289 -4.53 7.72 3.81
N VAL A 290 -5.07 6.71 4.49
CA VAL A 290 -4.36 5.91 5.50
C VAL A 290 -3.49 4.82 4.84
N PRO A 291 -2.21 4.65 5.20
CA PRO A 291 -1.37 3.58 4.65
C PRO A 291 -1.90 2.17 4.96
N ILE A 292 -1.87 1.31 3.94
CA ILE A 292 -2.07 -0.15 4.06
C ILE A 292 -0.69 -0.78 4.26
N VAL A 293 -0.40 -1.21 5.48
CA VAL A 293 0.93 -1.69 5.91
C VAL A 293 1.15 -3.15 5.53
N VAL A 294 0.10 -3.97 5.52
CA VAL A 294 0.12 -5.36 5.02
C VAL A 294 -1.16 -5.62 4.23
N LYS A 295 -1.06 -6.33 3.10
CA LYS A 295 -2.17 -6.55 2.17
C LYS A 295 -2.39 -8.04 1.92
N ASN A 296 -3.58 -8.38 1.41
CA ASN A 296 -3.90 -9.67 0.81
C ASN A 296 -3.78 -10.91 1.72
N ILE A 297 -3.81 -10.77 3.06
CA ILE A 297 -3.73 -11.92 3.98
C ILE A 297 -5.06 -12.69 3.90
N ALA A 298 -5.05 -13.90 3.34
CA ALA A 298 -6.28 -14.63 3.02
C ALA A 298 -6.70 -15.62 4.11
N THR A 299 -8.02 -15.70 4.35
CA THR A 299 -8.67 -16.68 5.24
C THR A 299 -9.81 -17.35 4.48
N MET A 300 -10.25 -18.56 4.85
CA MET A 300 -11.30 -19.29 4.11
C MET A 300 -12.53 -18.42 3.80
N ASN A 301 -12.95 -17.60 4.77
CA ASN A 301 -14.10 -16.70 4.65
C ASN A 301 -13.74 -15.23 4.36
N GLY A 302 -12.52 -14.90 3.95
CA GLY A 302 -12.23 -13.49 3.66
C GLY A 302 -10.80 -13.12 3.28
N LEU A 303 -10.52 -11.84 3.50
CA LEU A 303 -9.24 -11.20 3.22
C LEU A 303 -9.01 -10.08 4.26
N LEU A 304 -7.83 -10.06 4.86
CA LEU A 304 -7.42 -9.05 5.84
C LEU A 304 -6.37 -8.13 5.23
N HIS A 305 -6.63 -6.82 5.34
CA HIS A 305 -5.67 -5.76 5.11
C HIS A 305 -5.37 -5.06 6.44
N ILE A 306 -4.10 -4.80 6.71
CA ILE A 306 -3.65 -4.16 7.95
C ILE A 306 -3.33 -2.69 7.64
N THR A 307 -3.94 -1.76 8.36
CA THR A 307 -3.71 -0.31 8.17
C THR A 307 -2.93 0.31 9.33
N GLU A 308 -2.27 1.45 9.09
CA GLU A 308 -1.54 2.16 10.15
C GLU A 308 -2.49 2.67 11.25
N SER A 309 -3.61 3.29 10.84
CA SER A 309 -4.65 3.85 11.72
C SER A 309 -6.05 3.46 11.23
N PRO A 310 -7.12 3.72 12.01
CA PRO A 310 -8.48 3.65 11.49
C PRO A 310 -8.64 4.38 10.18
N ILE A 311 -9.33 3.73 9.23
CA ILE A 311 -9.87 4.39 8.05
C ILE A 311 -10.97 5.33 8.55
N SER A 312 -10.64 6.62 8.63
CA SER A 312 -11.66 7.64 8.90
C SER A 312 -12.65 7.69 7.75
N SER A 313 -13.85 8.20 8.02
CA SER A 313 -14.78 8.55 6.96
C SER A 313 -14.10 9.50 5.99
N PHE A 314 -14.25 9.23 4.69
CA PHE A 314 -14.06 10.26 3.68
C PHE A 314 -15.17 11.28 3.90
N SER A 315 -14.90 12.25 4.78
CA SER A 315 -15.42 13.58 4.54
C SER A 315 -14.94 13.91 3.13
N VAL A 316 -15.88 13.93 2.19
CA VAL A 316 -15.82 14.93 1.14
C VAL A 316 -15.58 16.22 1.91
N HIS A 317 -14.36 16.76 1.86
CA HIS A 317 -14.22 18.17 2.12
C HIS A 317 -15.11 18.81 1.06
N GLU A 318 -16.27 19.32 1.48
CA GLU A 318 -16.94 20.37 0.72
C GLU A 318 -15.82 21.30 0.31
N ALA A 319 -15.57 21.41 -1.00
CA ALA A 319 -14.46 22.18 -1.52
C ALA A 319 -14.78 23.64 -1.23
N LYS A 320 -14.44 24.07 -0.01
CA LYS A 320 -14.99 25.24 0.67
C LYS A 320 -14.89 26.40 -0.30
N PRO A 321 -16.02 26.86 -0.87
CA PRO A 321 -16.02 27.56 -2.15
C PRO A 321 -15.03 28.70 -2.05
N SER A 322 -13.96 28.60 -2.84
CA SER A 322 -12.71 29.33 -2.62
C SER A 322 -13.06 30.80 -2.43
N GLN A 323 -12.76 31.36 -1.25
CA GLN A 323 -13.35 32.64 -0.85
C GLN A 323 -12.83 33.82 -1.68
N ILE A 324 -13.46 34.00 -2.83
CA ILE A 324 -13.79 35.32 -3.35
C ILE A 324 -14.43 36.05 -2.18
N ARG A 325 -13.75 37.10 -1.72
CA ARG A 325 -13.95 37.70 -0.40
C ARG A 325 -15.26 38.49 -0.35
N GLY A 326 -16.36 37.77 -0.14
CA GLY A 326 -17.69 38.30 0.11
C GLY A 326 -17.66 39.27 1.30
N LYS A 327 -17.62 40.56 0.98
CA LYS A 327 -17.58 41.64 1.97
C LYS A 327 -18.94 41.70 2.65
N SER A 328 -18.95 41.55 3.98
CA SER A 328 -20.15 41.20 4.75
C SER A 328 -21.37 42.11 4.53
N ASP A 329 -22.53 41.47 4.36
CA ASP A 329 -23.85 42.11 4.19
C ASP A 329 -24.25 43.02 5.35
N SER A 330 -23.60 42.86 6.52
CA SER A 330 -23.67 43.80 7.65
C SER A 330 -23.40 45.25 7.23
N THR A 331 -22.60 45.47 6.18
CA THR A 331 -22.35 46.81 5.63
C THR A 331 -23.50 47.34 4.75
N ILE A 332 -24.19 46.46 4.01
CA ILE A 332 -25.34 46.82 3.18
C ILE A 332 -26.54 47.16 4.06
N ILE A 333 -26.84 46.32 5.07
CA ILE A 333 -27.94 46.56 6.01
C ILE A 333 -27.74 47.90 6.74
N ALA A 334 -26.52 48.21 7.20
CA ALA A 334 -26.21 49.48 7.83
C ALA A 334 -26.43 50.69 6.89
N LEU A 335 -25.98 50.60 5.62
CA LEU A 335 -26.19 51.66 4.63
C LEU A 335 -27.67 51.87 4.30
N CYS A 336 -28.45 50.79 4.17
CA CYS A 336 -29.90 50.88 3.95
C CYS A 336 -30.63 51.56 5.14
N VAL A 337 -30.28 51.22 6.38
CA VAL A 337 -30.85 51.86 7.58
C VAL A 337 -30.49 53.35 7.63
N ILE A 338 -29.24 53.72 7.33
CA ILE A 338 -28.82 55.14 7.26
C ILE A 338 -29.57 55.88 6.16
N ALA A 339 -29.75 55.28 4.98
CA ALA A 339 -30.51 55.90 3.88
C ALA A 339 -31.99 56.14 4.26
N VAL A 340 -32.65 55.17 4.91
CA VAL A 340 -34.03 55.32 5.40
C VAL A 340 -34.12 56.44 6.45
N ILE A 341 -33.17 56.51 7.40
CA ILE A 341 -33.13 57.60 8.40
C ILE A 341 -32.95 58.97 7.72
N LEU A 342 -32.07 59.09 6.71
CA LEU A 342 -31.89 60.33 5.96
C LEU A 342 -33.16 60.74 5.20
N ILE A 343 -33.88 59.80 4.57
CA ILE A 343 -35.16 60.06 3.91
C ILE A 343 -36.21 60.56 4.92
N ILE A 344 -36.31 59.94 6.10
CA ILE A 344 -37.22 60.39 7.17
C ILE A 344 -36.86 61.81 7.63
N ILE A 345 -35.58 62.12 7.82
CA ILE A 345 -35.12 63.47 8.19
C ILE A 345 -35.47 64.48 7.09
N ILE A 346 -35.30 64.15 5.80
CA ILE A 346 -35.68 65.02 4.67
C ILE A 346 -37.19 65.29 4.67
N VAL A 347 -38.03 64.26 4.88
CA VAL A 347 -39.49 64.43 4.98
C VAL A 347 -39.87 65.33 6.15
N ILE A 348 -39.24 65.17 7.32
CA ILE A 348 -39.46 66.04 8.48
C ILE A 348 -39.02 67.49 8.18
N VAL A 349 -37.87 67.70 7.53
CA VAL A 349 -37.38 69.03 7.14
C VAL A 349 -38.33 69.69 6.13
N VAL A 350 -38.81 68.96 5.12
CA VAL A 350 -39.79 69.46 4.14
C VAL A 350 -41.11 69.82 4.84
N ALA A 351 -41.61 68.99 5.76
CA ALA A 351 -42.80 69.30 6.54
C ALA A 351 -42.61 70.56 7.42
N VAL A 352 -41.46 70.71 8.08
CA VAL A 352 -41.12 71.90 8.88
C VAL A 352 -40.98 73.16 8.00
N LEU A 353 -40.40 73.05 6.80
CA LEU A 353 -40.31 74.15 5.84
C LEU A 353 -41.68 74.53 5.29
N PHE A 354 -42.56 73.57 4.99
CA PHE A 354 -43.94 73.82 4.57
C PHE A 354 -44.78 74.49 5.69
N VAL A 355 -44.64 74.04 6.93
CA VAL A 355 -45.29 74.68 8.09
C VAL A 355 -44.71 76.08 8.35
N ARG A 356 -43.41 76.30 8.12
CA ARG A 356 -42.79 77.63 8.20
C ARG A 356 -43.24 78.56 7.08
N SER A 357 -43.32 78.11 5.83
CA SER A 357 -43.81 78.93 4.72
C SER A 357 -45.27 79.34 4.95
N LYS A 358 -46.11 78.43 5.46
CA LYS A 358 -47.50 78.70 5.84
C LYS A 358 -47.66 79.63 7.06
N LYS A 359 -46.62 79.82 7.88
CA LYS A 359 -46.58 80.82 8.97
C LYS A 359 -46.00 82.18 8.55
N ASN A 360 -45.07 82.21 7.60
CA ASN A 360 -44.28 83.40 7.25
C ASN A 360 -44.51 83.89 5.80
N GLY A 361 -45.74 83.88 5.28
CA GLY A 361 -45.96 84.28 3.89
C GLY A 361 -47.41 84.45 3.44
N GLY A 362 -48.05 85.55 3.84
CA GLY A 362 -49.31 85.99 3.25
C GLY A 362 -49.16 87.35 2.56
N PHE A 363 -48.89 87.39 1.24
CA PHE A 363 -49.16 88.57 0.42
C PHE A 363 -49.49 88.26 -1.04
N LYS A 364 -49.89 89.28 -1.80
CA LYS A 364 -50.72 89.18 -3.01
C LYS A 364 -49.97 89.33 -4.33
N ILE A 365 -50.39 88.50 -5.30
CA ILE A 365 -50.78 88.83 -6.68
C ILE A 365 -49.94 89.88 -7.45
N PHE A 366 -49.38 89.45 -8.58
CA PHE A 366 -49.45 90.24 -9.82
C PHE A 366 -50.08 89.38 -10.93
N ASN A 367 -50.79 89.99 -11.86
CA ASN A 367 -51.72 89.29 -12.76
C ASN A 367 -51.56 89.77 -14.21
N ARG A 368 -51.58 88.85 -15.19
CA ARG A 368 -51.71 89.16 -16.62
C ARG A 368 -52.43 88.03 -17.35
N SER A 369 -53.42 88.41 -18.15
CA SER A 369 -54.28 87.54 -18.97
C SER A 369 -53.56 87.09 -20.27
N ARG A 370 -54.10 86.20 -21.13
CA ARG A 370 -55.51 85.90 -21.47
C ARG A 370 -55.62 84.61 -22.32
N SER A 371 -56.78 83.93 -22.29
CA SER A 371 -57.37 83.03 -23.34
C SER A 371 -56.57 81.77 -23.77
N THR A 372 -57.18 80.62 -24.12
CA THR A 372 -58.59 80.16 -24.18
C THR A 372 -58.65 78.61 -24.16
N GLU A 373 -59.82 78.04 -23.81
CA GLU A 373 -60.44 76.74 -24.21
C GLU A 373 -59.58 75.47 -24.51
N GLY A 374 -60.02 74.24 -24.19
CA GLY A 374 -61.31 73.81 -23.64
C GLY A 374 -61.43 72.28 -23.41
N SER A 375 -62.62 71.90 -22.95
CA SER A 375 -63.19 70.58 -22.59
C SER A 375 -62.72 69.27 -23.30
N ASP A 376 -62.49 68.25 -22.46
CA ASP A 376 -63.13 66.91 -22.44
C ASP A 376 -62.99 65.84 -23.56
N THR A 377 -63.06 64.59 -23.05
CA THR A 377 -63.63 63.35 -23.66
C THR A 377 -62.91 62.48 -24.71
N SER A 378 -62.74 61.21 -24.30
CA SER A 378 -63.16 59.96 -24.98
C SER A 378 -62.42 59.32 -26.19
N VAL A 379 -61.96 58.08 -25.95
CA VAL A 379 -62.34 56.83 -26.67
C VAL A 379 -62.08 56.69 -28.19
N SER A 380 -60.99 55.95 -28.51
CA SER A 380 -60.90 54.83 -29.49
C SER A 380 -60.69 54.99 -31.03
N PHE A 381 -59.77 54.15 -31.52
CA PHE A 381 -59.74 53.35 -32.78
C PHE A 381 -59.91 53.98 -34.20
N ALA A 382 -58.79 54.15 -34.92
CA ALA A 382 -58.47 53.71 -36.31
C ALA A 382 -57.09 54.30 -36.71
N ARG A 383 -56.10 53.69 -37.40
CA ARG A 383 -55.91 52.56 -38.35
C ARG A 383 -55.89 52.99 -39.84
N LEU A 384 -54.89 52.50 -40.58
CA LEU A 384 -54.58 52.68 -42.03
C LEU A 384 -53.86 53.99 -42.41
N ASN A 385 -53.07 54.11 -43.49
CA ASN A 385 -52.00 53.25 -44.10
C ASN A 385 -51.53 53.92 -45.42
N ALA A 386 -50.21 53.97 -45.71
CA ALA A 386 -49.57 54.17 -47.03
C ALA A 386 -48.08 53.76 -46.89
N LEU A 387 -47.50 52.81 -47.66
CA LEU A 387 -47.13 52.82 -49.11
C LEU A 387 -45.89 53.72 -49.39
N GLU A 388 -44.87 53.36 -50.19
CA GLU A 388 -44.51 52.15 -50.99
C GLU A 388 -43.00 51.78 -50.79
N ASP A 389 -42.33 51.04 -51.70
CA ASP A 389 -41.99 49.58 -51.71
C ASP A 389 -40.83 49.38 -52.75
N ASP A 390 -40.16 48.24 -53.04
CA ASP A 390 -40.19 46.82 -52.55
C ASP A 390 -38.73 46.35 -52.19
N GLU A 391 -37.96 45.41 -52.79
CA GLU A 391 -38.14 44.41 -53.87
C GLU A 391 -37.30 43.12 -53.61
N ASN A 392 -38.00 41.99 -53.38
CA ASN A 392 -37.80 40.65 -54.02
C ASN A 392 -36.51 39.77 -53.86
N SER A 393 -36.73 38.46 -54.09
CA SER A 393 -35.79 37.33 -54.37
C SER A 393 -34.78 36.88 -53.28
N SER A 394 -34.77 35.67 -52.66
CA SER A 394 -35.44 34.34 -52.81
C SER A 394 -34.59 33.19 -53.39
N TYR A 395 -34.96 31.95 -53.00
CA TYR A 395 -34.33 30.61 -53.26
C TYR A 395 -32.99 30.36 -52.52
N LYS A 396 -32.80 29.29 -51.72
CA LYS A 396 -32.87 27.81 -51.93
C LYS A 396 -31.75 27.27 -52.84
N GLY A 397 -31.06 26.16 -52.56
CA GLY A 397 -31.08 25.24 -51.39
C GLY A 397 -30.77 23.78 -51.79
N SER A 398 -30.43 22.91 -50.82
CA SER A 398 -30.24 21.44 -50.94
C SER A 398 -29.08 20.91 -51.81
N ASP A 399 -28.36 19.89 -51.31
CA ASP A 399 -28.41 18.50 -51.86
C ASP A 399 -27.55 17.49 -51.08
N SER A 400 -27.65 16.18 -51.42
CA SER A 400 -27.17 15.07 -50.58
C SER A 400 -26.78 13.79 -51.35
N ALA A 401 -25.57 13.25 -51.08
CA ALA A 401 -25.09 11.86 -51.31
C ALA A 401 -23.64 11.78 -50.76
N LYS A 402 -23.06 10.71 -50.19
CA LYS A 402 -23.32 9.26 -50.05
C LYS A 402 -23.07 8.35 -51.27
N TYR A 403 -21.84 7.83 -51.34
CA TYR A 403 -21.32 6.54 -51.84
C TYR A 403 -19.83 6.52 -51.44
N ASP A 404 -19.07 5.45 -51.19
CA ASP A 404 -19.23 4.09 -50.65
C ASP A 404 -17.77 3.52 -50.54
N ASN A 405 -17.59 2.32 -49.99
CA ASN A 405 -16.27 1.69 -49.72
C ASN A 405 -15.63 1.06 -51.00
N PRO A 406 -14.33 0.66 -51.09
CA PRO A 406 -13.84 -0.48 -50.27
C PRO A 406 -12.31 -0.60 -49.94
N ILE A 407 -12.04 -1.27 -48.80
CA ILE A 407 -11.12 -2.42 -48.58
C ILE A 407 -9.77 -2.47 -49.33
N PHE A 408 -8.66 -2.60 -48.58
CA PHE A 408 -7.65 -3.64 -48.85
C PHE A 408 -6.96 -4.16 -47.56
N ASN A 409 -6.91 -5.48 -47.45
CA ASN A 409 -6.28 -6.34 -46.43
C ASN A 409 -4.86 -6.78 -46.94
N ASP A 410 -3.92 -7.40 -46.21
CA ASP A 410 -3.71 -7.64 -44.77
C ASP A 410 -2.21 -8.00 -44.49
N PRO A 411 -1.72 -9.23 -44.15
CA PRO A 411 -0.80 -9.38 -43.02
C PRO A 411 0.65 -9.86 -43.33
N ASP A 412 1.35 -10.21 -42.25
CA ASP A 412 2.53 -11.09 -42.10
C ASP A 412 3.94 -10.56 -42.42
N ASN A 413 4.82 -10.61 -41.40
CA ASN A 413 5.61 -11.84 -41.21
C ASN A 413 6.01 -12.05 -39.73
N THR A 414 6.36 -13.29 -39.38
CA THR A 414 6.76 -13.74 -38.03
C THR A 414 8.27 -13.97 -37.91
N MET A 415 8.78 -13.91 -36.66
CA MET A 415 9.81 -14.82 -36.15
C MET A 415 9.82 -14.84 -34.62
#